data_AF-A0A251N880-F1
#
_entry.id   AF-A0A251N880-F1
#
_cell.length_a   1.000
_cell.length_b   1.000
_cell.length_c   1.000
_cell.angle_alpha   90.00
_cell.angle_beta   90.00
_cell.angle_gamma   90.00
#
_symmetry.space_group_name_H-M   'P 1'
#
loop_
_entity.id
_entity.type
_entity.pdbx_description
1 polymer ?
#
loop_
_entity_poly.entity_id
_entity_poly.type
_entity_poly.pdbx_seq_one_letter_code
_entity_poly.pdbx_strand_id
1 'polypeptide(L)'
;MATTTTPGSHMAAVNPSISSSRRTYTSGTANFGTNSEVGVWRRLKSSSHISATQPFFQSFKSGPTKSVKAVTRAMSGAAENSPLPGLPIDLRGKRAFIAGVADDHGYGWAIAKSLAAAGAEILVGTWVPALNIFESSLRRGKFDESRKLPDGSLMEITKVYPLDAVYDNPEDVPEDVKSNKRYLGSSNWTVKEVVESVKQDFGSIDILVHSLANGPEVTKPLLETSRYGYLAAISASSYSYVSLLKHFAPIINPGGASISLTYIASERIIPGYGGGMSSAKAALESDTRVLAFEAGRKHNVRVNTISAGTTVIFC
;
A
#
# COMPACT_ATOMS: atom_id res chain seq x y z
N MET A 1 55.06 -9.31 45.55
CA MET A 1 54.32 -8.95 46.78
C MET A 1 53.29 -7.89 46.34
N ALA A 2 52.04 -8.30 46.09
CA ALA A 2 50.91 -8.23 47.05
C ALA A 2 50.64 -6.76 47.43
N THR A 3 49.49 -6.12 47.20
CA THR A 3 48.08 -6.52 47.05
C THR A 3 47.30 -5.26 46.64
N THR A 4 46.25 -5.34 45.82
CA THR A 4 45.16 -4.34 45.84
C THR A 4 43.85 -4.91 45.26
N THR A 5 43.05 -5.43 46.20
CA THR A 5 41.61 -5.25 46.42
C THR A 5 40.69 -4.78 45.27
N THR A 6 39.76 -5.66 44.93
CA THR A 6 38.47 -5.42 44.26
C THR A 6 37.44 -4.79 45.22
N PRO A 7 36.48 -4.00 44.71
CA PRO A 7 35.15 -3.94 45.30
C PRO A 7 34.07 -4.28 44.27
N GLY A 8 33.23 -5.27 44.62
CA GLY A 8 31.95 -5.51 43.97
C GLY A 8 30.92 -4.48 44.46
N SER A 9 30.00 -4.10 43.59
CA SER A 9 28.84 -3.28 43.93
C SER A 9 27.60 -3.88 43.28
N HIS A 10 26.67 -4.31 44.12
CA HIS A 10 25.33 -4.74 43.75
C HIS A 10 24.54 -3.55 43.19
N MET A 11 23.95 -3.70 42.00
CA MET A 11 22.93 -2.78 41.51
C MET A 11 21.55 -3.28 41.90
N ALA A 12 20.85 -2.43 42.66
CA ALA A 12 19.45 -2.59 43.02
C ALA A 12 18.55 -2.27 41.80
N ALA A 13 17.56 -3.12 41.56
CA ALA A 13 16.52 -2.92 40.57
C ALA A 13 15.56 -1.81 41.02
N VAL A 14 15.33 -0.81 40.18
CA VAL A 14 14.31 0.22 40.36
C VAL A 14 13.27 0.05 39.26
N ASN A 15 12.07 -0.40 39.64
CA ASN A 15 10.88 -0.36 38.79
C ASN A 15 10.10 0.94 39.07
N PRO A 16 9.68 1.72 38.05
CA PRO A 16 8.83 2.88 38.25
C PRO A 16 7.36 2.47 38.46
N SER A 17 6.83 2.79 39.64
CA SER A 17 5.42 2.66 40.01
C SER A 17 4.59 3.82 39.44
N ILE A 18 3.63 3.53 38.57
CA ILE A 18 2.60 4.48 38.14
C ILE A 18 1.36 4.30 39.02
N SER A 19 1.01 5.36 39.74
CA SER A 19 -0.18 5.45 40.60
C SER A 19 -1.45 5.64 39.76
N SER A 20 -2.41 4.72 39.91
CA SER A 20 -3.77 4.85 39.36
C SER A 20 -4.71 5.40 40.45
N SER A 21 -5.26 6.58 40.26
CA SER A 21 -6.32 7.14 41.10
C SER A 21 -7.66 6.48 40.79
N ARG A 22 -8.09 5.54 41.63
CA ARG A 22 -9.40 4.88 41.57
C ARG A 22 -10.36 5.62 42.51
N ARG A 23 -11.34 6.33 41.95
CA ARG A 23 -12.42 6.99 42.71
C ARG A 23 -13.45 5.92 43.09
N THR A 24 -13.53 5.60 44.38
CA THR A 24 -14.53 4.70 44.96
C THR A 24 -15.82 5.49 45.20
N TYR A 25 -16.93 5.04 44.60
CA TYR A 25 -18.28 5.45 44.98
C TYR A 25 -18.94 4.30 45.74
N THR A 26 -19.50 4.63 46.89
CA THR A 26 -20.11 3.72 47.86
C THR A 26 -21.50 3.27 47.41
N SER A 27 -21.76 1.98 47.64
CA SER A 27 -23.07 1.32 47.47
C SER A 27 -23.95 1.56 48.70
N GLY A 28 -25.17 2.05 48.50
CA GLY A 28 -26.22 2.11 49.53
C GLY A 28 -27.53 1.57 48.97
N THR A 29 -28.11 0.56 49.63
CA THR A 29 -29.36 -0.10 49.26
C THR A 29 -30.59 0.51 49.95
N ALA A 30 -31.60 0.75 49.12
CA ALA A 30 -33.06 0.67 49.30
C ALA A 30 -33.79 1.51 50.36
N ASN A 31 -34.80 2.27 49.88
CA ASN A 31 -36.12 2.33 50.50
C ASN A 31 -37.21 2.57 49.44
N PHE A 32 -38.29 1.80 49.55
CA PHE A 32 -39.52 1.87 48.75
C PHE A 32 -40.40 3.03 49.25
N GLY A 33 -41.03 3.75 48.33
CA GLY A 33 -42.06 4.75 48.65
C GLY A 33 -42.82 5.19 47.40
N THR A 34 -44.09 4.81 47.33
CA THR A 34 -45.06 5.13 46.29
C THR A 34 -45.57 6.58 46.39
N ASN A 35 -45.64 7.31 45.28
CA ASN A 35 -46.86 8.00 44.83
C ASN A 35 -46.68 8.77 43.50
N SER A 36 -47.60 8.45 42.58
CA SER A 36 -48.26 9.25 41.55
C SER A 36 -47.87 10.73 41.38
N GLU A 37 -47.49 11.14 40.16
CA GLU A 37 -48.34 12.03 39.34
C GLU A 37 -47.92 12.09 37.86
N VAL A 38 -48.86 12.57 37.04
CA VAL A 38 -49.03 12.40 35.60
C VAL A 38 -48.16 13.35 34.76
N GLY A 39 -47.54 12.82 33.69
CA GLY A 39 -46.90 13.61 32.63
C GLY A 39 -46.91 12.87 31.29
N VAL A 40 -47.61 13.43 30.30
CA VAL A 40 -47.96 12.81 29.01
C VAL A 40 -46.92 13.17 27.93
N TRP A 41 -46.88 12.36 26.85
CA TRP A 41 -46.20 12.52 25.53
C TRP A 41 -44.78 11.93 25.46
N ARG A 42 -44.40 10.99 24.59
CA ARG A 42 -44.99 10.38 23.38
C ARG A 42 -44.34 8.99 23.14
N ARG A 43 -45.11 8.06 22.58
CA ARG A 43 -44.66 6.76 22.04
C ARG A 43 -43.65 6.95 20.90
N LEU A 44 -42.56 6.19 20.93
CA LEU A 44 -41.87 5.71 19.73
C LEU A 44 -41.83 4.19 19.79
N LYS A 45 -42.76 3.54 19.08
CA LYS A 45 -42.68 2.12 18.78
C LYS A 45 -41.77 1.96 17.56
N SER A 46 -40.69 1.21 17.75
CA SER A 46 -39.84 0.68 16.69
C SER A 46 -40.69 -0.21 15.77
N SER A 47 -40.64 0.06 14.46
CA SER A 47 -41.24 -0.77 13.41
C SER A 47 -40.14 -1.34 12.53
N SER A 48 -39.79 -2.61 12.75
CA SER A 48 -38.99 -3.41 11.83
C SER A 48 -39.90 -3.95 10.73
N HIS A 49 -39.86 -3.36 9.54
CA HIS A 49 -40.50 -3.92 8.36
C HIS A 49 -39.58 -4.98 7.75
N ILE A 50 -39.89 -6.25 8.03
CA ILE A 50 -39.37 -7.41 7.29
C ILE A 50 -40.35 -7.66 6.15
N SER A 51 -39.97 -7.30 4.92
CA SER A 51 -40.74 -7.65 3.73
C SER A 51 -40.52 -9.14 3.42
N ALA A 52 -41.53 -9.96 3.70
CA ALA A 52 -41.61 -11.34 3.25
C ALA A 52 -42.27 -11.37 1.86
N THR A 53 -41.46 -11.58 0.82
CA THR A 53 -41.95 -11.91 -0.53
C THR A 53 -42.09 -13.43 -0.65
N GLN A 54 -43.31 -13.91 -0.85
CA GLN A 54 -43.58 -15.31 -1.20
C GLN A 54 -43.08 -15.62 -2.61
N PRO A 55 -42.47 -16.79 -2.87
CA PRO A 55 -42.07 -17.18 -4.22
C PRO A 55 -43.28 -17.67 -5.02
N PHE A 56 -43.59 -16.97 -6.10
CA PHE A 56 -44.51 -17.38 -7.13
C PHE A 56 -43.83 -18.48 -7.98
N PHE A 57 -44.26 -19.73 -7.82
CA PHE A 57 -43.79 -20.84 -8.66
C PHE A 57 -44.38 -20.72 -10.06
N GLN A 58 -43.58 -20.26 -11.02
CA GLN A 58 -43.90 -20.33 -12.45
C GLN A 58 -43.12 -21.50 -13.07
N SER A 59 -43.86 -22.54 -13.48
CA SER A 59 -43.31 -23.70 -14.19
C SER A 59 -42.89 -23.30 -15.60
N PHE A 60 -41.59 -23.16 -15.83
CA PHE A 60 -41.03 -23.05 -17.17
C PHE A 60 -40.79 -24.45 -17.74
N LYS A 61 -41.50 -24.79 -18.82
CA LYS A 61 -41.20 -25.98 -19.63
C LYS A 61 -39.91 -25.71 -20.43
N SER A 62 -38.85 -26.45 -20.15
CA SER A 62 -37.61 -26.43 -20.93
C SER A 62 -37.74 -27.36 -22.14
N GLY A 63 -37.54 -26.81 -23.35
CA GLY A 63 -37.26 -27.58 -24.56
C GLY A 63 -35.76 -27.88 -24.68
N PRO A 64 -35.34 -28.92 -25.42
CA PRO A 64 -33.94 -29.31 -25.49
C PRO A 64 -33.16 -28.36 -26.41
N THR A 65 -32.29 -27.53 -25.83
CA THR A 65 -31.26 -26.80 -26.58
C THR A 65 -29.99 -27.64 -26.63
N LYS A 66 -29.50 -27.92 -27.85
CA LYS A 66 -28.24 -28.63 -28.09
C LYS A 66 -27.10 -27.87 -27.42
N SER A 67 -26.38 -28.50 -26.48
CA SER A 67 -25.15 -27.94 -25.93
C SER A 67 -24.04 -28.10 -26.96
N VAL A 68 -23.53 -26.98 -27.47
CA VAL A 68 -22.28 -26.96 -28.21
C VAL A 68 -21.18 -26.84 -27.16
N LYS A 69 -20.40 -27.91 -26.96
CA LYS A 69 -19.14 -27.87 -26.19
C LYS A 69 -18.15 -26.98 -26.95
N ALA A 70 -18.12 -25.69 -26.63
CA ALA A 70 -16.99 -24.83 -26.97
C ALA A 70 -15.86 -25.13 -25.98
N VAL A 71 -14.94 -26.02 -26.38
CA VAL A 71 -13.67 -26.21 -25.68
C VAL A 71 -12.78 -25.04 -26.08
N THR A 72 -12.69 -24.02 -25.23
CA THR A 72 -11.71 -22.94 -25.41
C THR A 72 -10.33 -23.51 -25.07
N ARG A 73 -9.64 -24.02 -26.08
CA ARG A 73 -8.22 -24.38 -26.00
C ARG A 73 -7.43 -23.07 -25.87
N ALA A 74 -6.84 -22.82 -24.72
CA ALA A 74 -5.88 -21.73 -24.55
C ALA A 74 -4.71 -21.99 -25.50
N MET A 75 -4.62 -21.21 -26.58
CA MET A 75 -3.49 -21.21 -27.49
C MET A 75 -2.33 -20.49 -26.78
N SER A 76 -1.40 -21.25 -26.19
CA SER A 76 -0.07 -20.74 -25.88
C SER A 76 0.70 -20.60 -27.20
N GLY A 77 0.40 -19.55 -27.95
CA GLY A 77 1.27 -19.09 -29.03
C GLY A 77 2.40 -18.29 -28.41
N ALA A 78 3.64 -18.73 -28.61
CA ALA A 78 4.82 -17.90 -28.40
C ALA A 78 4.67 -16.66 -29.31
N ALA A 79 4.31 -15.52 -28.71
CA ALA A 79 4.23 -14.26 -29.43
C ALA A 79 5.66 -13.74 -29.62
N GLU A 80 6.24 -14.06 -30.76
CA GLU A 80 7.36 -13.31 -31.32
C GLU A 80 6.95 -11.84 -31.52
N ASN A 81 7.88 -10.94 -31.20
CA ASN A 81 7.90 -9.48 -31.34
C ASN A 81 7.08 -8.83 -32.47
N SER A 82 5.75 -8.84 -32.38
CA SER A 82 4.89 -7.95 -33.16
C SER A 82 4.17 -6.98 -32.22
N PRO A 83 4.23 -5.64 -32.46
CA PRO A 83 3.40 -4.70 -31.71
C PRO A 83 1.93 -5.13 -31.85
N LEU A 84 1.23 -5.27 -30.71
CA LEU A 84 -0.19 -5.61 -30.71
C LEU A 84 -0.94 -4.60 -31.60
N PRO A 85 -1.87 -5.03 -32.46
CA PRO A 85 -2.64 -4.13 -33.31
C PRO A 85 -3.61 -3.32 -32.42
N GLY A 86 -3.16 -2.15 -32.00
CA GLY A 86 -3.89 -1.19 -31.18
C GLY A 86 -3.34 0.22 -31.41
N LEU A 87 -4.14 1.24 -31.13
CA LEU A 87 -3.68 2.64 -31.16
C LEU A 87 -2.48 2.78 -30.21
N PRO A 88 -1.36 3.41 -30.63
CA PRO A 88 -0.16 3.50 -29.80
C PRO A 88 -0.45 4.29 -28.51
N ILE A 89 0.06 3.77 -27.38
CA ILE A 89 0.05 4.50 -26.10
C ILE A 89 1.16 5.55 -26.16
N ASP A 90 0.79 6.83 -26.18
CA ASP A 90 1.73 7.96 -26.23
C ASP A 90 1.78 8.68 -24.88
N LEU A 91 2.92 8.57 -24.20
CA LEU A 91 3.23 9.25 -22.95
C LEU A 91 4.40 10.23 -23.10
N ARG A 92 4.73 10.65 -24.33
CA ARG A 92 5.78 11.64 -24.56
C ARG A 92 5.46 12.96 -23.85
N GLY A 93 6.48 13.53 -23.21
CA GLY A 93 6.35 14.75 -22.40
C GLY A 93 5.61 14.53 -21.08
N LYS A 94 5.32 13.27 -20.70
CA LYS A 94 4.77 12.91 -19.40
C LYS A 94 5.87 12.44 -18.48
N ARG A 95 5.72 12.73 -17.19
CA ARG A 95 6.66 12.30 -16.15
C ARG A 95 6.00 11.36 -15.16
N ALA A 96 6.65 10.23 -14.89
CA ALA A 96 6.20 9.23 -13.95
C ALA A 96 7.11 9.16 -12.72
N PHE A 97 6.51 9.11 -11.53
CA PHE A 97 7.19 8.74 -10.29
C PHE A 97 6.77 7.33 -9.87
N ILE A 98 7.72 6.40 -9.80
CA ILE A 98 7.48 4.99 -9.43
C ILE A 98 8.08 4.73 -8.06
N ALA A 99 7.22 4.60 -7.05
CA ALA A 99 7.61 4.22 -5.69
C ALA A 99 7.71 2.69 -5.58
N GLY A 100 8.85 2.18 -5.11
CA GLY A 100 9.05 0.74 -4.88
C GLY A 100 9.81 0.02 -5.99
N VAL A 101 10.91 0.60 -6.48
CA VAL A 101 11.86 -0.12 -7.34
C VAL A 101 13.17 -0.27 -6.58
N ALA A 102 13.66 -1.50 -6.46
CA ALA A 102 14.92 -1.82 -5.78
C ALA A 102 15.82 -2.75 -6.61
N ASP A 103 15.27 -3.37 -7.66
CA ASP A 103 15.94 -4.24 -8.62
C ASP A 103 15.14 -4.27 -9.93
N ASP A 104 15.56 -5.13 -10.87
CA ASP A 104 14.96 -5.31 -12.18
C ASP A 104 13.98 -6.50 -12.31
N HIS A 105 13.58 -7.11 -11.19
CA HIS A 105 12.72 -8.29 -11.18
C HIS A 105 11.28 -8.00 -10.75
N GLY A 106 11.07 -6.91 -10.00
CA GLY A 106 9.76 -6.50 -9.48
C GLY A 106 8.83 -5.87 -10.53
N TYR A 107 7.54 -5.76 -10.18
CA TYR A 107 6.55 -5.09 -11.04
C TYR A 107 6.86 -3.61 -11.27
N GLY A 108 7.46 -2.92 -10.29
CA GLY A 108 7.84 -1.52 -10.42
C GLY A 108 8.78 -1.30 -11.59
N TRP A 109 9.74 -2.20 -11.80
CA TRP A 109 10.65 -2.17 -12.94
C TRP A 109 9.93 -2.43 -14.27
N ALA A 110 9.06 -3.44 -14.32
CA ALA A 110 8.28 -3.76 -15.51
C ALA A 110 7.36 -2.60 -15.93
N ILE A 111 6.75 -1.91 -14.96
CA ILE A 111 5.93 -0.72 -15.19
C ILE A 111 6.80 0.43 -15.69
N ALA A 112 7.95 0.71 -15.04
CA ALA A 112 8.87 1.75 -15.47
C ALA A 112 9.31 1.54 -16.93
N LYS A 113 9.66 0.30 -17.29
CA LYS A 113 10.03 -0.08 -18.66
C LYS A 113 8.91 0.15 -19.66
N SER A 114 7.68 -0.20 -19.30
CA SER A 114 6.50 0.00 -20.16
C SER A 114 6.18 1.49 -20.35
N LEU A 115 6.30 2.30 -19.29
CA LEU A 115 6.11 3.75 -19.35
C LEU A 115 7.20 4.42 -20.19
N ALA A 116 8.45 3.99 -20.04
CA ALA A 116 9.57 4.47 -20.84
C ALA A 116 9.40 4.13 -22.33
N ALA A 117 8.97 2.91 -22.65
CA ALA A 117 8.66 2.50 -24.01
C ALA A 117 7.53 3.33 -24.67
N ALA A 118 6.61 3.86 -23.85
CA ALA A 118 5.58 4.80 -24.30
C ALA A 118 6.07 6.27 -24.34
N GLY A 119 7.32 6.55 -23.97
CA GLY A 119 7.96 7.87 -24.06
C GLY A 119 7.90 8.71 -22.79
N ALA A 120 7.51 8.15 -21.64
CA ALA A 120 7.49 8.87 -20.38
C ALA A 120 8.90 9.04 -19.78
N GLU A 121 9.14 10.17 -19.11
CA GLU A 121 10.31 10.40 -18.27
C GLU A 121 10.15 9.67 -16.92
N ILE A 122 11.18 8.98 -16.47
CA ILE A 122 11.10 8.02 -15.36
C ILE A 122 11.85 8.52 -14.12
N LEU A 123 11.11 8.78 -13.05
CA LEU A 123 11.62 9.01 -11.70
C LEU A 123 11.32 7.81 -10.82
N VAL A 124 12.25 7.44 -9.96
CA VAL A 124 12.13 6.25 -9.12
C VAL A 124 12.32 6.57 -7.65
N GLY A 125 11.43 6.10 -6.79
CA GLY A 125 11.60 6.05 -5.34
C GLY A 125 12.11 4.67 -4.90
N THR A 126 13.32 4.62 -4.37
CA THR A 126 13.99 3.37 -3.92
C THR A 126 14.06 3.34 -2.40
N TRP A 127 13.77 2.18 -1.81
CA TRP A 127 13.86 1.99 -0.36
C TRP A 127 15.28 2.26 0.14
N VAL A 128 15.43 3.10 1.17
CA VAL A 128 16.74 3.60 1.64
C VAL A 128 17.77 2.48 1.89
N PRO A 129 17.42 1.38 2.59
CA PRO A 129 18.30 0.21 2.74
C PRO A 129 18.78 -0.46 1.44
N ALA A 130 18.04 -0.35 0.34
CA ALA A 130 18.37 -0.96 -0.96
C ALA A 130 19.07 0.03 -1.91
N LEU A 131 19.03 1.33 -1.62
CA LEU A 131 19.48 2.40 -2.51
C LEU A 131 20.89 2.20 -3.06
N ASN A 132 21.88 2.01 -2.18
CA ASN A 132 23.28 1.89 -2.58
C ASN A 132 23.53 0.69 -3.50
N ILE A 133 22.85 -0.43 -3.27
CA ILE A 133 22.98 -1.64 -4.07
C ILE A 133 22.33 -1.43 -5.43
N PHE A 134 21.15 -0.81 -5.46
CA PHE A 134 20.43 -0.48 -6.68
C PHE A 134 21.23 0.48 -7.57
N GLU A 135 21.67 1.62 -7.04
CA GLU A 135 22.45 2.61 -7.80
C GLU A 135 23.80 2.07 -8.26
N SER A 136 24.49 1.29 -7.42
CA SER A 136 25.75 0.64 -7.79
C SER A 136 25.54 -0.37 -8.92
N SER A 137 24.47 -1.16 -8.85
CA SER A 137 24.14 -2.15 -9.88
C SER A 137 23.75 -1.49 -11.20
N LEU A 138 22.96 -0.41 -11.15
CA LEU A 138 22.59 0.40 -12.32
C LEU A 138 23.83 1.02 -12.98
N ARG A 139 24.71 1.65 -12.20
CA ARG A 139 25.95 2.28 -12.71
C ARG A 139 26.93 1.27 -13.32
N ARG A 140 26.96 0.05 -12.78
CA ARG A 140 27.81 -1.04 -13.28
C ARG A 140 27.23 -1.78 -14.49
N GLY A 141 26.08 -1.34 -15.00
CA GLY A 141 25.42 -1.95 -16.16
C GLY A 141 24.81 -3.32 -15.88
N LYS A 142 24.60 -3.71 -14.61
CA LYS A 142 23.99 -5.02 -14.28
C LYS A 142 22.56 -5.14 -14.80
N PHE A 143 21.88 -4.02 -15.00
CA PHE A 143 20.51 -3.95 -15.50
C PHE A 143 20.43 -3.63 -16.99
N ASP A 144 21.54 -3.56 -17.73
CA ASP A 144 21.50 -3.10 -19.14
C ASP A 144 20.65 -4.02 -20.02
N GLU A 145 20.71 -5.33 -19.81
CA GLU A 145 19.84 -6.28 -20.52
C GLU A 145 18.36 -6.07 -20.18
N SER A 146 18.02 -5.87 -18.91
CA SER A 146 16.64 -5.65 -18.48
C SER A 146 16.11 -4.27 -18.85
N ARG A 147 16.98 -3.28 -19.09
CA ARG A 147 16.67 -1.93 -19.59
C ARG A 147 16.32 -1.88 -21.08
N LYS A 148 16.69 -2.88 -21.89
CA LYS A 148 16.41 -2.88 -23.35
C LYS A 148 14.92 -2.72 -23.65
N LEU A 149 14.55 -1.64 -24.34
CA LEU A 149 13.20 -1.32 -24.78
C LEU A 149 12.89 -2.02 -26.12
N PRO A 150 11.60 -2.10 -26.53
CA PRO A 150 11.23 -2.74 -27.80
C PRO A 150 11.84 -2.10 -29.05
N ASP A 151 12.20 -0.82 -29.00
CA ASP A 151 12.87 -0.09 -30.08
C ASP A 151 14.39 -0.31 -30.12
N GLY A 152 14.94 -1.10 -29.18
CA GLY A 152 16.37 -1.39 -29.05
C GLY A 152 17.15 -0.39 -28.20
N SER A 153 16.53 0.71 -27.77
CA SER A 153 17.15 1.67 -26.85
C SER A 153 17.18 1.13 -25.41
N LEU A 154 17.88 1.81 -24.50
CA LEU A 154 17.87 1.47 -23.08
C LEU A 154 16.94 2.43 -22.33
N MET A 155 16.10 1.87 -21.45
CA MET A 155 15.36 2.65 -20.46
C MET A 155 16.31 3.54 -19.67
N GLU A 156 16.02 4.84 -19.63
CA GLU A 156 16.72 5.81 -18.80
C GLU A 156 15.92 6.07 -17.53
N ILE A 157 16.60 6.00 -16.37
CA ILE A 157 16.05 6.46 -15.10
C ILE A 157 16.65 7.83 -14.86
N THR A 158 15.82 8.87 -14.98
CA THR A 158 16.25 10.26 -14.94
C THR A 158 16.76 10.66 -13.55
N LYS A 159 16.08 10.20 -12.49
CA LYS A 159 16.54 10.41 -11.11
C LYS A 159 16.02 9.32 -10.18
N VAL A 160 16.89 8.90 -9.26
CA VAL A 160 16.57 8.01 -8.15
C VAL A 160 16.46 8.85 -6.89
N TYR A 161 15.36 8.66 -6.15
CA TYR A 161 15.11 9.27 -4.86
C TYR A 161 15.16 8.21 -3.76
N PRO A 162 15.90 8.45 -2.66
CA PRO A 162 15.74 7.63 -1.47
C PRO A 162 14.31 7.83 -0.93
N LEU A 163 13.63 6.75 -0.57
CA LEU A 163 12.25 6.82 -0.08
C LEU A 163 12.03 5.77 1.01
N ASP A 164 11.41 6.17 2.12
CA ASP A 164 10.77 5.24 3.04
C ASP A 164 9.33 5.67 3.30
N ALA A 165 8.40 4.97 2.65
CA ALA A 165 7.00 5.36 2.58
C ALA A 165 6.19 5.07 3.86
N VAL A 166 6.83 4.55 4.91
CA VAL A 166 6.21 4.39 6.24
C VAL A 166 6.32 5.67 7.09
N TYR A 167 7.14 6.64 6.67
CA TYR A 167 7.34 7.91 7.37
C TYR A 167 6.89 9.08 6.48
N ASP A 168 5.87 9.80 6.94
CA ASP A 168 5.30 10.93 6.20
C ASP A 168 6.22 12.16 6.28
N ASN A 169 6.72 12.47 7.49
CA ASN A 169 7.53 13.64 7.79
C ASN A 169 8.79 13.26 8.63
N PRO A 170 9.83 14.11 8.67
CA PRO A 170 11.05 13.86 9.46
C PRO A 170 10.80 13.67 10.95
N GLU A 171 9.79 14.34 11.50
CA GLU A 171 9.38 14.21 12.91
C GLU A 171 8.77 12.84 13.24
N ASP A 172 8.26 12.12 12.24
CA ASP A 172 7.68 10.78 12.41
C ASP A 172 8.75 9.69 12.53
N VAL A 173 10.02 10.04 12.26
CA VAL A 173 11.13 9.09 12.22
C VAL A 173 11.67 8.83 13.64
N PRO A 174 11.65 7.58 14.12
CA PRO A 174 12.27 7.19 15.39
C PRO A 174 13.79 7.37 15.40
N GLU A 175 14.37 7.65 16.57
CA GLU A 175 15.82 7.88 16.72
C GLU A 175 16.68 6.65 16.37
N ASP A 176 16.17 5.43 16.58
CA ASP A 176 16.85 4.19 16.17
C ASP A 176 16.94 4.05 14.64
N VAL A 177 15.97 4.61 13.90
CA VAL A 177 16.00 4.65 12.44
C VAL A 177 16.94 5.73 11.94
N LYS A 178 16.92 6.93 12.55
CA LYS A 178 17.86 8.02 12.20
C LYS A 178 19.32 7.63 12.42
N SER A 179 19.59 6.91 13.49
CA SER A 179 20.95 6.44 13.83
C SER A 179 21.38 5.18 13.07
N ASN A 180 20.48 4.56 12.30
CA ASN A 180 20.81 3.39 11.49
C ASN A 180 21.76 3.75 10.36
N LYS A 181 22.86 3.00 10.25
CA LYS A 181 23.90 3.19 9.21
C LYS A 181 23.37 3.23 7.78
N ARG A 182 22.26 2.54 7.50
CA ARG A 182 21.63 2.53 6.18
C ARG A 182 20.95 3.86 5.84
N TYR A 183 20.44 4.58 6.83
CA TYR A 183 19.74 5.85 6.66
C TYR A 183 20.67 7.05 6.82
N LEU A 184 21.75 6.94 7.62
CA LEU A 184 22.73 8.02 7.83
C LEU A 184 23.39 8.54 6.54
N GLY A 185 23.49 7.71 5.50
CA GLY A 185 24.08 8.08 4.21
C GLY A 185 23.13 8.80 3.24
N SER A 186 21.86 9.00 3.63
CA SER A 186 20.83 9.59 2.78
C SER A 186 20.00 10.62 3.53
N SER A 187 19.59 11.67 2.84
CA SER A 187 18.67 12.69 3.35
C SER A 187 17.43 12.75 2.48
N ASN A 188 16.40 13.47 2.92
CA ASN A 188 15.20 13.76 2.15
C ASN A 188 14.46 12.51 1.66
N TRP A 189 14.22 11.55 2.56
CA TRP A 189 13.67 10.24 2.20
C TRP A 189 12.29 9.97 2.80
N THR A 190 11.77 10.85 3.65
CA THR A 190 10.35 10.79 4.04
C THR A 190 9.47 11.21 2.88
N VAL A 191 8.19 10.80 2.89
CA VAL A 191 7.28 11.03 1.76
C VAL A 191 7.21 12.52 1.39
N LYS A 192 7.08 13.40 2.39
CA LYS A 192 7.01 14.85 2.18
C LYS A 192 8.29 15.40 1.55
N GLU A 193 9.46 15.03 2.08
CA GLU A 193 10.75 15.54 1.59
C GLU A 193 11.03 15.08 0.15
N VAL A 194 10.66 13.85 -0.20
CA VAL A 194 10.80 13.33 -1.57
C VAL A 194 9.91 14.12 -2.53
N VAL A 195 8.66 14.41 -2.15
CA VAL A 195 7.75 15.22 -2.96
C VAL A 195 8.27 16.65 -3.13
N GLU A 196 8.81 17.24 -2.07
CA GLU A 196 9.44 18.57 -2.13
C GLU A 196 10.66 18.57 -3.06
N SER A 197 11.49 17.52 -3.00
CA SER A 197 12.63 17.34 -3.89
C SER A 197 12.19 17.20 -5.35
N VAL A 198 11.19 16.34 -5.64
CA VAL A 198 10.62 16.20 -6.99
C VAL A 198 10.05 17.52 -7.50
N LYS A 199 9.34 18.26 -6.64
CA LYS A 199 8.80 19.57 -7.00
C LYS A 199 9.91 20.57 -7.30
N GLN A 200 11.00 20.57 -6.54
CA GLN A 200 12.14 21.45 -6.77
C GLN A 200 12.87 21.12 -8.08
N ASP A 201 13.08 19.83 -8.34
CA ASP A 201 13.84 19.35 -9.49
C ASP A 201 13.03 19.47 -10.81
N PHE A 202 11.73 19.19 -10.75
CA PHE A 202 10.91 18.92 -11.94
C PHE A 202 9.59 19.70 -12.00
N GLY A 203 9.18 20.34 -10.90
CA GLY A 203 7.93 21.10 -10.77
C GLY A 203 6.67 20.24 -10.64
N SER A 204 6.47 19.29 -11.56
CA SER A 204 5.27 18.46 -11.63
C SER A 204 5.56 17.05 -12.17
N ILE A 205 4.60 16.16 -11.95
CA ILE A 205 4.52 14.83 -12.56
C ILE A 205 3.14 14.64 -13.20
N ASP A 206 2.96 13.58 -14.00
CA ASP A 206 1.67 13.20 -14.58
C ASP A 206 1.19 11.84 -14.07
N ILE A 207 2.13 10.96 -13.70
CA ILE A 207 1.85 9.56 -13.34
C ILE A 207 2.49 9.23 -11.99
N LEU A 208 1.70 8.70 -11.06
CA LEU A 208 2.19 8.14 -9.80
C LEU A 208 1.97 6.63 -9.78
N VAL A 209 3.03 5.86 -9.62
CA VAL A 209 2.96 4.39 -9.48
C VAL A 209 3.35 4.01 -8.06
N HIS A 210 2.50 3.22 -7.40
CA HIS A 210 2.77 2.60 -6.11
C HIS A 210 2.98 1.09 -6.31
N SER A 211 4.24 0.67 -6.22
CA SER A 211 4.67 -0.71 -6.40
C SER A 211 5.50 -1.19 -5.20
N LEU A 212 5.05 -0.87 -3.99
CA LEU A 212 5.68 -1.31 -2.74
C LEU A 212 4.68 -2.01 -1.83
N ALA A 213 5.18 -2.94 -1.04
CA ALA A 213 4.47 -3.62 0.02
C ALA A 213 5.49 -4.19 1.00
N ASN A 214 5.15 -4.28 2.28
CA ASN A 214 5.98 -4.94 3.28
C ASN A 214 5.09 -5.47 4.40
N GLY A 215 5.46 -6.62 4.96
CA GLY A 215 4.73 -7.29 6.03
C GLY A 215 5.67 -8.14 6.87
N PRO A 216 6.05 -7.73 8.09
CA PRO A 216 7.08 -8.41 8.88
C PRO A 216 6.68 -9.83 9.32
N GLU A 217 5.39 -10.15 9.32
CA GLU A 217 4.84 -11.44 9.75
C GLU A 217 4.12 -12.18 8.62
N VAL A 218 4.42 -11.87 7.34
CA VAL A 218 3.68 -12.39 6.16
C VAL A 218 3.55 -13.92 6.12
N THR A 219 4.50 -14.65 6.70
CA THR A 219 4.48 -16.12 6.76
C THR A 219 3.56 -16.68 7.85
N LYS A 220 3.10 -15.87 8.81
CA LYS A 220 2.24 -16.33 9.89
C LYS A 220 0.77 -16.31 9.48
N PRO A 221 -0.02 -17.34 9.85
CA PRO A 221 -1.47 -17.29 9.75
C PRO A 221 -2.06 -16.05 10.45
N LEU A 222 -3.20 -15.56 9.97
CA LEU A 222 -3.82 -14.35 10.53
C LEU A 222 -4.18 -14.51 12.02
N LEU A 223 -4.55 -15.71 12.47
CA LEU A 223 -4.86 -16.00 13.88
C LEU A 223 -3.64 -15.91 14.81
N GLU A 224 -2.43 -16.00 14.26
CA GLU A 224 -1.16 -15.94 15.00
C GLU A 224 -0.42 -14.60 14.79
N THR A 225 -0.97 -13.73 13.93
CA THR A 225 -0.37 -12.45 13.59
C THR A 225 -0.51 -11.49 14.77
N SER A 226 0.61 -10.87 15.18
CA SER A 226 0.56 -9.87 16.24
C SER A 226 -0.12 -8.58 15.78
N ARG A 227 -0.66 -7.79 16.72
CA ARG A 227 -1.21 -6.47 16.41
C ARG A 227 -0.16 -5.56 15.73
N TYR A 228 1.08 -5.63 16.19
CA TYR A 228 2.18 -4.85 15.61
C TYR A 228 2.44 -5.25 14.16
N GLY A 229 2.61 -6.55 13.89
CA GLY A 229 2.88 -7.04 12.53
C GLY A 229 1.75 -6.73 11.56
N TYR A 230 0.50 -6.87 12.00
CA TYR A 230 -0.67 -6.49 11.22
C TYR A 230 -0.68 -5.00 10.86
N LEU A 231 -0.47 -4.11 11.85
CA LEU A 231 -0.49 -2.67 11.62
C LEU A 231 0.71 -2.20 10.78
N ALA A 232 1.88 -2.83 10.93
CA ALA A 232 3.04 -2.59 10.09
C ALA A 232 2.74 -2.95 8.62
N ALA A 233 2.07 -4.08 8.37
CA ALA A 233 1.65 -4.47 7.02
C ALA A 233 0.66 -3.47 6.40
N ILE A 234 -0.34 -3.02 7.17
CA ILE A 234 -1.31 -2.00 6.73
C ILE A 234 -0.60 -0.67 6.43
N SER A 235 0.27 -0.22 7.33
CA SER A 235 1.03 1.03 7.21
C SER A 235 1.86 1.05 5.93
N ALA A 236 2.71 0.04 5.74
CA ALA A 236 3.61 -0.02 4.59
C ALA A 236 2.91 -0.34 3.26
N SER A 237 1.81 -1.09 3.27
CA SER A 237 1.21 -1.64 2.04
C SER A 237 -0.12 -1.01 1.63
N SER A 238 -0.74 -0.17 2.48
CA SER A 238 -2.00 0.52 2.18
C SER A 238 -1.88 2.02 2.45
N TYR A 239 -1.56 2.40 3.70
CA TYR A 239 -1.52 3.81 4.08
C TYR A 239 -0.40 4.57 3.35
N SER A 240 0.72 3.92 3.05
CA SER A 240 1.77 4.48 2.18
C SER A 240 1.23 4.98 0.83
N TYR A 241 0.22 4.33 0.24
CA TYR A 241 -0.42 4.81 -0.99
C TYR A 241 -1.25 6.08 -0.75
N VAL A 242 -2.02 6.11 0.34
CA VAL A 242 -2.78 7.29 0.78
C VAL A 242 -1.82 8.46 0.98
N SER A 243 -0.71 8.25 1.69
CA SER A 243 0.29 9.27 1.96
C SER A 243 0.95 9.79 0.68
N LEU A 244 1.42 8.88 -0.18
CA LEU A 244 2.03 9.26 -1.46
C LEU A 244 1.05 10.09 -2.31
N LEU A 245 -0.20 9.64 -2.47
CA LEU A 245 -1.17 10.39 -3.27
C LEU A 245 -1.53 11.74 -2.62
N LYS A 246 -1.69 11.79 -1.30
CA LYS A 246 -1.95 13.04 -0.56
C LYS A 246 -0.87 14.09 -0.82
N HIS A 247 0.41 13.69 -0.78
CA HIS A 247 1.53 14.62 -0.95
C HIS A 247 1.82 14.93 -2.43
N PHE A 248 1.69 13.96 -3.34
CA PHE A 248 1.91 14.18 -4.77
C PHE A 248 0.74 14.86 -5.48
N ALA A 249 -0.52 14.68 -5.06
CA ALA A 249 -1.68 15.20 -5.78
C ALA A 249 -1.63 16.71 -6.10
N PRO A 250 -1.08 17.61 -5.24
CA PRO A 250 -0.88 19.01 -5.58
C PRO A 250 0.10 19.29 -6.73
N ILE A 251 0.97 18.34 -7.07
CA ILE A 251 1.96 18.45 -8.15
C ILE A 251 1.73 17.45 -9.29
N ILE A 252 0.62 16.71 -9.26
CA ILE A 252 0.16 15.92 -10.42
C ILE A 252 -0.62 16.87 -11.34
N ASN A 253 -0.21 16.94 -12.61
CA ASN A 253 -0.92 17.73 -13.61
C ASN A 253 -2.37 17.24 -13.80
N PRO A 254 -3.37 18.14 -13.96
CA PRO A 254 -4.74 17.74 -14.26
C PRO A 254 -4.83 16.79 -15.46
N GLY A 255 -5.62 15.72 -15.34
CA GLY A 255 -5.65 14.63 -16.32
C GLY A 255 -4.62 13.53 -16.07
N GLY A 256 -3.74 13.72 -15.09
CA GLY A 256 -2.81 12.70 -14.59
C GLY A 256 -3.52 11.51 -13.94
N ALA A 257 -2.72 10.50 -13.58
CA ALA A 257 -3.24 9.28 -13.00
C ALA A 257 -2.30 8.66 -11.97
N SER A 258 -2.88 7.97 -11.00
CA SER A 258 -2.16 7.09 -10.10
C SER A 258 -2.59 5.64 -10.27
N ILE A 259 -1.65 4.72 -10.04
CA ILE A 259 -1.87 3.29 -10.10
C ILE A 259 -1.16 2.59 -8.95
N SER A 260 -1.83 1.62 -8.33
CA SER A 260 -1.25 0.73 -7.33
C SER A 260 -1.37 -0.74 -7.74
N LEU A 261 -0.68 -1.62 -7.02
CA LEU A 261 -0.75 -3.07 -7.22
C LEU A 261 -1.40 -3.77 -6.02
N THR A 262 -2.43 -4.56 -6.31
CA THR A 262 -3.14 -5.41 -5.36
C THR A 262 -3.04 -6.89 -5.75
N TYR A 263 -3.60 -7.77 -4.92
CA TYR A 263 -3.60 -9.20 -5.12
C TYR A 263 -4.91 -9.80 -4.61
N ILE A 264 -5.40 -10.85 -5.30
CA ILE A 264 -6.72 -11.48 -5.07
C ILE A 264 -6.97 -11.99 -3.64
N ALA A 265 -5.94 -12.08 -2.80
CA ALA A 265 -6.07 -12.38 -1.38
C ALA A 265 -6.88 -11.33 -0.58
N SER A 266 -7.14 -10.16 -1.16
CA SER A 266 -8.08 -9.15 -0.66
C SER A 266 -9.53 -9.64 -0.68
N GLU A 267 -9.92 -10.36 -1.73
CA GLU A 267 -11.30 -10.78 -2.00
C GLU A 267 -11.53 -12.27 -1.71
N ARG A 268 -10.46 -13.08 -1.75
CA ARG A 268 -10.53 -14.54 -1.62
C ARG A 268 -9.53 -15.04 -0.58
N ILE A 269 -9.86 -16.16 0.04
CA ILE A 269 -8.98 -16.82 1.01
C ILE A 269 -7.82 -17.47 0.26
N ILE A 270 -6.61 -16.95 0.44
CA ILE A 270 -5.36 -17.52 -0.10
C ILE A 270 -4.46 -17.93 1.08
N PRO A 271 -4.38 -19.23 1.41
CA PRO A 271 -3.47 -19.72 2.45
C PRO A 271 -2.01 -19.35 2.14
N GLY A 272 -1.25 -18.98 3.17
CA GLY A 272 0.14 -18.52 3.03
C GLY A 272 0.30 -17.02 2.77
N TYR A 273 -0.78 -16.29 2.45
CA TYR A 273 -0.78 -14.82 2.36
C TYR A 273 -1.13 -14.19 3.71
N GLY A 274 -0.26 -14.42 4.69
CA GLY A 274 -0.48 -14.15 6.10
C GLY A 274 -0.07 -12.76 6.58
N GLY A 275 0.16 -12.60 7.88
CA GLY A 275 0.70 -11.38 8.48
C GLY A 275 -0.14 -10.11 8.33
N GLY A 276 -1.43 -10.25 7.98
CA GLY A 276 -2.31 -9.12 7.67
C GLY A 276 -2.18 -8.58 6.25
N MET A 277 -1.37 -9.19 5.38
CA MET A 277 -1.20 -8.72 4.00
C MET A 277 -2.49 -8.76 3.18
N SER A 278 -3.33 -9.80 3.37
CA SER A 278 -4.66 -9.87 2.74
C SER A 278 -5.52 -8.66 3.12
N SER A 279 -5.53 -8.31 4.40
CA SER A 279 -6.24 -7.15 4.93
C SER A 279 -5.70 -5.83 4.38
N ALA A 280 -4.37 -5.71 4.22
CA ALA A 280 -3.76 -4.55 3.58
C ALA A 280 -4.17 -4.39 2.12
N LYS A 281 -4.24 -5.48 1.35
CA LYS A 281 -4.71 -5.41 -0.04
C LYS A 281 -6.20 -5.07 -0.15
N ALA A 282 -7.03 -5.58 0.77
CA ALA A 282 -8.43 -5.17 0.86
C ALA A 282 -8.58 -3.67 1.22
N ALA A 283 -7.76 -3.16 2.14
CA ALA A 283 -7.75 -1.73 2.47
C ALA A 283 -7.31 -0.88 1.25
N LEU A 284 -6.23 -1.26 0.57
CA LEU A 284 -5.74 -0.59 -0.64
C LEU A 284 -6.82 -0.48 -1.73
N GLU A 285 -7.56 -1.56 -1.99
CA GLU A 285 -8.64 -1.55 -2.99
C GLU A 285 -9.84 -0.68 -2.57
N SER A 286 -10.15 -0.67 -1.26
CA SER A 286 -11.16 0.23 -0.71
C SER A 286 -10.75 1.68 -0.86
N ASP A 287 -9.53 2.01 -0.44
CA ASP A 287 -8.97 3.35 -0.50
C ASP A 287 -8.83 3.83 -1.95
N THR A 288 -8.54 2.94 -2.89
CA THR A 288 -8.52 3.26 -4.33
C THR A 288 -9.84 3.89 -4.79
N ARG A 289 -10.99 3.36 -4.34
CA ARG A 289 -12.32 3.90 -4.72
C ARG A 289 -12.60 5.25 -4.07
N VAL A 290 -12.25 5.39 -2.79
CA VAL A 290 -12.43 6.64 -2.05
C VAL A 290 -11.55 7.73 -2.64
N LEU A 291 -10.26 7.44 -2.84
CA LEU A 291 -9.28 8.37 -3.41
C LEU A 291 -9.61 8.72 -4.87
N ALA A 292 -10.18 7.81 -5.66
CA ALA A 292 -10.65 8.13 -7.01
C ALA A 292 -11.72 9.24 -7.00
N PHE A 293 -12.63 9.21 -6.03
CA PHE A 293 -13.61 10.27 -5.85
C PHE A 293 -12.94 11.57 -5.38
N GLU A 294 -12.14 11.52 -4.32
CA GLU A 294 -11.55 12.72 -3.72
C GLU A 294 -10.54 13.41 -4.65
N ALA A 295 -9.56 12.67 -5.16
CA ALA A 295 -8.53 13.17 -6.07
C ALA A 295 -9.12 13.54 -7.44
N GLY A 296 -10.12 12.79 -7.92
CA GLY A 296 -10.83 13.11 -9.15
C GLY A 296 -11.56 14.44 -9.06
N ARG A 297 -12.31 14.68 -7.97
CA ARG A 297 -13.05 15.95 -7.78
C ARG A 297 -12.16 17.14 -7.48
N LYS A 298 -11.07 16.93 -6.73
CA LYS A 298 -10.21 18.03 -6.26
C LYS A 298 -9.10 18.38 -7.24
N HIS A 299 -8.51 17.39 -7.92
CA HIS A 299 -7.30 17.56 -8.73
C HIS A 299 -7.45 17.07 -10.18
N ASN A 300 -8.61 16.52 -10.56
CA ASN A 300 -8.80 15.85 -11.86
C ASN A 300 -7.77 14.73 -12.12
N VAL A 301 -7.48 13.95 -11.07
CA VAL A 301 -6.55 12.81 -11.10
C VAL A 301 -7.33 11.51 -11.05
N ARG A 302 -7.04 10.58 -11.98
CA ARG A 302 -7.61 9.23 -11.95
C ARG A 302 -6.83 8.35 -10.99
N VAL A 303 -7.52 7.46 -10.27
CA VAL A 303 -6.90 6.55 -9.29
C VAL A 303 -7.39 5.14 -9.59
N ASN A 304 -6.49 4.20 -9.83
CA ASN A 304 -6.82 2.81 -10.14
C ASN A 304 -5.86 1.84 -9.45
N THR A 305 -6.22 0.57 -9.41
CA THR A 305 -5.35 -0.50 -8.92
C THR A 305 -5.42 -1.71 -9.85
N ILE A 306 -4.33 -2.46 -9.98
CA ILE A 306 -4.27 -3.70 -10.76
C ILE A 306 -4.13 -4.87 -9.79
N SER A 307 -5.07 -5.81 -9.83
CA SER A 307 -4.93 -7.11 -9.17
C SER A 307 -4.07 -8.02 -10.03
N ALA A 308 -2.78 -8.08 -9.71
CA ALA A 308 -1.81 -8.80 -10.50
C ALA A 308 -1.77 -10.30 -10.12
N GLY A 309 -1.28 -11.14 -11.05
CA GLY A 309 -0.98 -12.53 -10.75
C GLY A 309 0.24 -12.69 -9.84
N THR A 310 0.57 -13.92 -9.47
CA THR A 310 1.79 -14.20 -8.70
C THR A 310 3.03 -14.01 -9.57
N THR A 311 3.95 -13.15 -9.12
CA THR A 311 5.35 -13.15 -9.55
C THR A 311 6.20 -13.82 -8.47
N VAL A 312 7.42 -14.24 -8.84
CA VAL A 312 8.33 -14.96 -7.94
C VAL A 312 8.84 -14.07 -6.78
N ILE A 313 8.59 -12.75 -6.80
CA ILE A 313 9.23 -11.80 -5.89
C ILE A 313 8.18 -10.85 -5.29
N PHE A 314 8.07 -10.88 -3.96
CA PHE A 314 7.56 -9.78 -3.15
C PHE A 314 8.68 -8.75 -3.03
N CYS A 315 8.39 -7.48 -3.37
CA CYS A 315 9.30 -6.35 -3.10
C CYS A 315 9.66 -6.25 -1.62
#